data_AF-A0A943ITK3-F1
#
_entry.id   AF-A0A943ITK3-F1
#
_cell.length_a   1.000
_cell.length_b   1.000
_cell.length_c   1.000
_cell.angle_alpha   90.00
_cell.angle_beta   90.00
_cell.angle_gamma   90.00
#
_symmetry.space_group_name_H-M   'P 1'
#
loop_
_entity.id
_entity.type
_entity.pdbx_description
1 polymer ?
#
loop_
_entity_poly.entity_id
_entity_poly.type
_entity_poly.pdbx_seq_one_letter_code
_entity_poly.pdbx_strand_id
1 'polypeptide(L)'
;MQILRASEDYLETMLMMQQQHGYIRSIDVAEHLGVTKPSVTYATKRLRENGYITMDKDGLITLTASGMAIAERMLDRHHTLTKFLMALGIDAATAETDACKIEHDISQKTFDAICAHAKAHL
;
A
#
# COMPACT_ATOMS: atom_id res chain seq x y z
N MET A 1 14.96 -7.32 9.22
CA MET A 1 13.88 -6.81 10.10
C MET A 1 12.57 -7.03 9.37
N GLN A 2 11.65 -7.82 9.93
CA GLN A 2 10.37 -8.12 9.27
C GLN A 2 9.41 -6.97 9.55
N ILE A 3 8.97 -6.30 8.50
CA ILE A 3 7.89 -5.32 8.59
C ILE A 3 6.59 -6.10 8.75
N LEU A 4 5.72 -5.63 9.64
CA LEU A 4 4.40 -6.24 9.85
C LEU A 4 3.51 -5.87 8.65
N ARG A 5 2.65 -6.79 8.19
CA ARG A 5 1.64 -6.54 7.14
C ARG A 5 0.99 -5.17 7.28
N ALA A 6 0.46 -4.87 8.47
CA ALA A 6 -0.17 -3.58 8.73
C ALA A 6 0.72 -2.37 8.39
N SER A 7 2.02 -2.42 8.65
CA SER A 7 2.95 -1.35 8.28
C SER A 7 3.10 -1.18 6.76
N GLU A 8 2.99 -2.26 5.99
CA GLU A 8 2.99 -2.20 4.52
C GLU A 8 1.71 -1.51 4.02
N ASP A 9 0.53 -1.90 4.52
CA ASP A 9 -0.77 -1.28 4.18
C ASP A 9 -0.74 0.24 4.43
N TYR A 10 -0.18 0.66 5.57
CA TYR A 10 -0.06 2.09 5.91
C TYR A 10 0.87 2.83 4.94
N LEU A 11 2.03 2.26 4.60
CA LEU A 11 3.00 2.92 3.72
C LEU A 11 2.47 3.01 2.28
N GLU A 12 1.82 1.96 1.79
CA GLU A 12 1.13 1.97 0.51
C GLU A 12 0.04 3.03 0.46
N THR A 13 -0.86 3.04 1.45
CA THR A 13 -1.95 4.04 1.53
C THR A 13 -1.38 5.45 1.56
N MET A 14 -0.29 5.68 2.32
CA MET A 14 0.40 6.97 2.35
C MET A 14 0.88 7.40 0.97
N LEU A 15 1.43 6.47 0.17
CA LEU A 15 1.83 6.76 -1.20
C LEU A 15 0.62 7.02 -2.12
N MET A 16 -0.47 6.27 -1.98
CA MET A 16 -1.70 6.52 -2.73
C MET A 16 -2.25 7.93 -2.45
N MET A 17 -2.32 8.33 -1.18
CA MET A 17 -2.78 9.67 -0.79
C MET A 17 -1.85 10.77 -1.34
N GLN A 18 -0.53 10.53 -1.31
CA GLN A 18 0.44 11.44 -1.91
C GLN A 18 0.22 11.61 -3.41
N GLN A 19 -0.03 10.52 -4.15
CA GLN A 19 -0.29 10.57 -5.59
C GLN A 19 -1.63 11.23 -5.92
N GLN A 20 -2.65 11.02 -5.08
CA GLN A 20 -3.99 11.54 -5.32
C GLN A 20 -4.13 13.02 -4.94
N HIS A 21 -3.56 13.45 -3.81
CA HIS A 21 -3.77 14.80 -3.25
C HIS A 21 -2.51 15.68 -3.26
N GLY A 22 -1.34 15.09 -3.49
CA GLY A 22 -0.04 15.79 -3.39
C GLY A 22 0.52 15.89 -1.96
N TYR A 23 -0.22 15.40 -0.96
CA TYR A 23 0.17 15.42 0.45
C TYR A 23 -0.38 14.19 1.18
N ILE A 24 0.08 13.97 2.41
CA ILE A 24 -0.35 12.84 3.25
C ILE A 24 -0.82 13.38 4.61
N ARG A 25 -2.09 13.12 4.96
CA ARG A 25 -2.62 13.38 6.31
C ARG A 25 -3.12 12.11 6.95
N SER A 26 -3.00 12.03 8.28
CA SER A 26 -3.49 10.87 9.05
C SER A 26 -4.99 10.64 8.91
N ILE A 27 -5.79 11.68 8.61
CA ILE A 27 -7.24 11.52 8.42
C ILE A 27 -7.56 10.79 7.12
N ASP A 28 -6.88 11.13 6.02
CA ASP A 28 -7.09 10.51 4.71
C ASP A 28 -6.64 9.04 4.75
N VAL A 29 -5.53 8.76 5.44
CA VAL A 29 -5.04 7.39 5.69
C VAL A 29 -6.04 6.58 6.53
N ALA A 30 -6.64 7.19 7.55
CA ALA A 30 -7.64 6.53 8.39
C ALA A 30 -8.90 6.15 7.61
N GLU A 31 -9.38 7.08 6.79
CA GLU A 31 -10.56 6.91 5.95
C GLU A 31 -10.35 5.82 4.90
N HIS A 32 -9.21 5.87 4.18
CA HIS A 32 -8.88 4.89 3.15
C HIS A 32 -8.76 3.46 3.71
N LEU A 33 -8.09 3.30 4.86
CA LEU A 33 -7.93 1.98 5.49
C LEU A 33 -9.17 1.52 6.30
N GLY A 34 -10.19 2.37 6.47
CA GLY A 34 -11.35 2.05 7.31
C GLY A 34 -10.99 1.85 8.80
N VAL A 35 -9.96 2.53 9.30
CA VAL A 35 -9.45 2.39 10.67
C VAL A 35 -9.70 3.65 11.51
N THR A 36 -9.60 3.51 12.84
CA THR A 36 -9.81 4.64 13.75
C THR A 36 -8.62 5.59 13.79
N LYS A 37 -8.85 6.87 14.11
CA LYS A 37 -7.77 7.86 14.32
C LYS A 37 -6.71 7.41 15.35
N PRO A 38 -7.07 6.83 16.51
CA PRO A 38 -6.08 6.26 17.43
C PRO A 38 -5.18 5.18 16.80
N SER A 39 -5.74 4.32 15.93
CA SER A 39 -4.97 3.30 15.20
C SER A 39 -3.90 3.93 14.31
N VAL A 40 -4.27 4.98 13.57
CA VAL A 40 -3.32 5.70 12.70
C VAL A 40 -2.26 6.43 13.52
N THR A 41 -2.62 7.06 14.63
CA THR A 41 -1.64 7.70 15.54
C THR A 41 -0.62 6.70 16.06
N TYR A 42 -1.06 5.49 16.43
CA TYR A 42 -0.16 4.43 16.89
C TYR A 42 0.76 3.93 15.77
N ALA A 43 0.21 3.68 14.58
CA ALA A 43 0.97 3.21 13.43
C ALA A 43 2.01 4.23 12.95
N THR A 44 1.61 5.50 12.79
CA THR A 44 2.50 6.59 12.38
C THR A 44 3.62 6.82 13.38
N LYS A 45 3.35 6.73 14.69
CA LYS A 45 4.40 6.77 15.72
C LYS A 45 5.46 5.69 15.48
N ARG A 46 5.05 4.43 15.29
CA ARG A 46 5.98 3.32 15.04
C ARG A 46 6.73 3.47 13.73
N LEU A 47 6.05 3.85 12.65
CA LEU A 47 6.69 4.07 11.34
C LEU A 47 7.75 5.17 11.42
N ARG A 48 7.48 6.24 12.19
CA ARG A 48 8.44 7.31 12.44
C ARG A 48 9.63 6.84 13.26
N GLU A 49 9.39 6.11 14.35
CA GLU A 49 10.44 5.56 15.22
C GLU A 49 11.36 4.57 14.47
N ASN A 50 10.83 3.88 13.46
CA ASN A 50 11.59 2.98 12.59
C ASN A 50 12.17 3.67 11.33
N GLY A 51 11.99 4.98 11.19
CA GLY A 51 12.61 5.78 10.12
C GLY A 51 11.96 5.64 8.74
N TYR A 52 10.73 5.14 8.65
CA TYR A 52 10.00 5.03 7.37
C TYR A 52 9.24 6.30 6.99
N ILE A 53 8.90 7.13 7.96
CA ILE A 53 8.21 8.40 7.73
C ILE A 53 8.81 9.51 8.58
N THR A 54 8.58 10.74 8.14
CA THR A 54 8.73 11.96 8.94
C THR A 54 7.40 12.70 9.00
N MET A 55 7.27 13.61 9.96
CA MET A 55 6.07 14.42 10.12
C MET A 55 6.49 15.84 10.50
N ASP A 56 5.93 16.83 9.82
CA ASP A 56 6.21 18.24 10.10
C ASP A 56 5.33 18.80 11.24
N LYS A 57 5.45 20.10 11.49
CA LYS A 57 4.70 20.80 12.54
C LYS A 57 3.20 20.92 12.24
N ASP A 58 2.83 20.86 10.97
CA ASP A 58 1.44 20.96 10.50
C ASP A 58 0.77 19.57 10.44
N GLY A 59 1.52 18.51 10.77
CA GLY A 59 1.03 17.13 10.80
C GLY A 59 1.02 16.46 9.43
N LEU A 60 1.68 17.04 8.42
CA LEU A 60 1.86 16.40 7.12
C LEU A 60 2.91 15.30 7.25
N ILE A 61 2.58 14.14 6.70
CA ILE A 61 3.46 12.97 6.69
C ILE A 61 4.28 13.00 5.40
N THR A 62 5.55 12.62 5.50
CA THR A 62 6.44 12.43 4.34
C THR A 62 7.10 11.06 4.44
N LEU A 63 7.00 10.26 3.37
CA LEU A 63 7.72 9.00 3.24
C LEU A 63 9.22 9.28 3.16
N THR A 64 10.03 8.60 3.98
CA THR A 64 11.48 8.60 3.80
C THR A 64 11.85 7.71 2.61
N ALA A 65 13.11 7.71 2.19
CA ALA A 65 13.57 6.81 1.12
C ALA A 65 13.29 5.32 1.42
N SER A 66 13.44 4.90 2.68
CA SER A 66 13.13 3.52 3.07
C SER A 66 11.62 3.24 3.07
N GLY A 67 10.81 4.17 3.56
CA GLY A 67 9.34 4.05 3.51
C GLY A 67 8.80 4.03 2.09
N MET A 68 9.34 4.89 1.22
CA MET A 68 9.00 4.96 -0.20
C MET A 68 9.28 3.65 -0.92
N ALA A 69 10.47 3.07 -0.72
CA ALA A 69 10.84 1.81 -1.37
C ALA A 69 9.87 0.64 -1.03
N ILE A 70 9.33 0.62 0.20
CA ILE A 70 8.33 -0.37 0.61
C ILE A 70 6.98 -0.04 0.00
N ALA A 71 6.56 1.23 0.08
CA ALA A 71 5.29 1.70 -0.45
C ALA A 71 5.17 1.45 -1.95
N GLU A 72 6.20 1.77 -2.73
CA GLU A 72 6.26 1.55 -4.18
C GLU A 72 6.17 0.07 -4.53
N ARG A 73 6.90 -0.78 -3.80
CA ARG A 73 6.85 -2.24 -4.01
C ARG A 73 5.47 -2.81 -3.74
N MET A 74 4.77 -2.31 -2.72
CA MET A 74 3.41 -2.73 -2.43
C MET A 74 2.44 -2.23 -3.50
N LEU A 75 2.49 -0.93 -3.82
CA LEU A 75 1.61 -0.34 -4.82
C LEU A 75 1.79 -0.95 -6.22
N ASP A 76 3.02 -1.31 -6.61
CA ASP A 76 3.29 -2.03 -7.86
C ASP A 76 2.66 -3.44 -7.86
N ARG A 77 2.74 -4.12 -6.72
CA ARG A 77 2.12 -5.43 -6.51
C ARG A 77 0.60 -5.34 -6.59
N HIS A 78 0.00 -4.35 -5.92
CA HIS A 78 -1.42 -4.03 -5.98
C HIS A 78 -1.86 -3.82 -7.43
N HIS A 79 -1.22 -2.88 -8.15
CA HIS A 79 -1.57 -2.57 -9.53
C HIS A 79 -1.40 -3.77 -10.47
N THR A 80 -0.37 -4.59 -10.25
CA THR A 80 -0.14 -5.79 -11.05
C THR A 80 -1.27 -6.79 -10.86
N LEU A 81 -1.70 -7.03 -9.62
CA LEU A 81 -2.83 -7.90 -9.32
C LEU A 81 -4.14 -7.33 -9.84
N THR A 82 -4.40 -6.04 -9.67
CA THR A 82 -5.60 -5.37 -10.20
C THR A 82 -5.70 -5.55 -11.71
N LYS A 83 -4.63 -5.22 -12.46
CA LYS A 83 -4.59 -5.39 -13.92
C LYS A 83 -4.77 -6.85 -14.33
N PHE A 84 -4.15 -7.77 -13.61
CA PHE A 84 -4.29 -9.20 -13.87
C PHE A 84 -5.75 -9.66 -13.68
N LEU A 85 -6.39 -9.30 -12.58
CA LEU A 85 -7.79 -9.63 -12.31
C LEU A 85 -8.74 -9.01 -13.34
N MET A 86 -8.49 -7.76 -13.75
CA MET A 86 -9.26 -7.11 -14.82
C MET A 86 -9.12 -7.84 -16.15
N ALA A 87 -7.93 -8.34 -16.47
CA ALA A 87 -7.70 -9.12 -17.68
C ALA A 87 -8.42 -10.48 -17.66
N LEU A 88 -8.76 -11.00 -16.47
CA LEU A 88 -9.64 -12.17 -16.31
C LEU A 88 -11.13 -11.84 -16.48
N GLY A 89 -11.48 -10.57 -16.73
CA GLY A 89 -12.86 -10.09 -16.94
C GLY A 89 -13.54 -9.56 -15.69
N ILE A 90 -12.80 -9.34 -14.59
CA ILE A 90 -13.33 -8.73 -13.36
C ILE A 90 -13.43 -7.20 -13.56
N ASP A 91 -14.49 -6.58 -13.06
CA ASP A 91 -14.62 -5.12 -13.12
C ASP A 91 -13.57 -4.43 -12.22
N ALA A 92 -13.23 -3.17 -12.54
CA ALA A 92 -12.15 -2.46 -11.88
C ALA A 92 -12.33 -2.33 -10.36
N ALA A 93 -13.56 -2.06 -9.89
CA ALA A 93 -13.82 -1.85 -8.46
C ALA A 93 -13.65 -3.15 -7.66
N THR A 94 -14.15 -4.27 -8.21
CA THR A 94 -13.93 -5.59 -7.62
C THR A 94 -12.46 -5.98 -7.66
N ALA A 95 -11.78 -5.74 -8.79
CA ALA A 95 -10.37 -6.07 -8.98
C ALA A 95 -9.45 -5.33 -7.99
N GLU A 96 -9.65 -4.02 -7.78
CA GLU A 96 -8.91 -3.24 -6.79
C GLU A 96 -9.13 -3.76 -5.36
N THR A 97 -10.40 -4.01 -5.00
CA THR A 97 -10.77 -4.50 -3.67
C THR A 97 -10.16 -5.88 -3.38
N ASP A 98 -10.14 -6.77 -4.36
CA ASP A 98 -9.61 -8.11 -4.20
C ASP A 98 -8.08 -8.15 -4.29
N ALA A 99 -7.46 -7.33 -5.16
CA ALA A 99 -6.01 -7.17 -5.20
C ALA A 99 -5.44 -6.74 -3.84
N CYS A 100 -6.10 -5.78 -3.16
CA CYS A 100 -5.73 -5.33 -1.82
C CYS A 100 -5.65 -6.47 -0.79
N LYS A 101 -6.55 -7.45 -0.88
CA LYS A 101 -6.54 -8.61 0.03
C LYS A 101 -5.47 -9.61 -0.37
N ILE A 102 -5.43 -9.93 -1.66
CA ILE A 102 -4.55 -10.96 -2.23
C ILE A 102 -3.09 -10.61 -2.03
N GLU A 103 -2.71 -9.34 -2.19
CA GLU A 103 -1.31 -8.95 -2.22
C GLU A 103 -0.57 -9.28 -0.93
N HIS A 104 -1.22 -9.19 0.22
CA HIS A 104 -0.62 -9.51 1.51
C HIS A 104 -0.74 -10.98 1.93
N ASP A 105 -1.61 -11.75 1.28
CA ASP A 105 -1.92 -13.13 1.69
C ASP A 105 -1.21 -14.18 0.83
N ILE A 106 -0.80 -13.84 -0.40
CA ILE A 106 -0.11 -14.79 -1.28
C ILE A 106 1.42 -14.73 -1.12
N SER A 107 2.05 -15.90 -1.24
CA SER A 107 3.51 -16.00 -1.24
C SER A 107 4.14 -15.24 -2.41
N GLN A 108 5.41 -14.84 -2.26
CA GLN A 108 6.18 -14.26 -3.36
C GLN A 108 6.21 -15.18 -4.59
N LYS A 109 6.36 -16.50 -4.38
CA LYS A 109 6.34 -17.51 -5.44
C LYS A 109 5.05 -17.49 -6.26
N THR A 110 3.90 -17.32 -5.59
CA THR A 110 2.59 -17.23 -6.26
C THR A 110 2.50 -15.97 -7.10
N PHE A 111 2.92 -14.84 -6.55
CA PHE A 111 2.91 -13.57 -7.26
C PHE A 111 3.84 -13.58 -8.48
N ASP A 112 5.05 -14.13 -8.35
CA ASP A 112 6.00 -14.24 -9.46
C ASP A 112 5.42 -15.10 -10.60
N ALA A 113 4.72 -16.19 -10.26
CA ALA A 113 4.05 -17.04 -11.23
C ALA A 113 2.90 -16.31 -11.95
N ILE A 114 2.10 -15.51 -11.23
CA ILE A 114 1.07 -14.65 -11.83
C ILE A 114 1.72 -13.65 -12.80
N CYS A 115 2.80 -12.97 -12.39
CA CYS A 115 3.51 -12.02 -13.24
C CYS A 115 4.05 -12.69 -14.51
N ALA A 116 4.64 -13.89 -14.39
CA ALA A 116 5.13 -14.65 -15.54
C ALA A 116 4.00 -15.06 -16.48
N HIS A 117 2.87 -15.52 -15.93
CA HIS A 117 1.70 -15.87 -16.73
C HIS A 117 1.11 -14.65 -17.44
N ALA A 118 0.96 -13.52 -16.74
CA ALA A 118 0.51 -12.27 -17.34
C ALA A 118 1.38 -11.86 -18.52
N LYS A 119 2.71 -11.86 -18.37
CA LYS A 119 3.66 -11.51 -19.46
C LYS A 119 3.59 -12.45 -20.67
N ALA A 120 3.19 -13.71 -20.48
CA ALA A 120 3.15 -14.70 -21.54
C ALA A 120 1.81 -14.73 -22.30
N HIS A 121 0.73 -14.24 -21.68
CA HIS A 121 -0.63 -14.49 -22.15
C HIS A 121 -1.56 -13.26 -22.18
N LEU A 122 -1.13 -12.12 -21.62
CA LEU A 122 -1.87 -10.85 -21.61
C LEU A 122 -1.06 -9.78 -22.36
#